data_AF-A0A3D5JEZ2-F1
#
_entry.id   AF-A0A3D5JEZ2-F1
#
_cell.length_a   1.000
_cell.length_b   1.000
_cell.length_c   1.000
_cell.angle_alpha   90.00
_cell.angle_beta   90.00
_cell.angle_gamma   90.00
#
_symmetry.space_group_name_H-M   'P 1'
#
loop_
_entity.id
_entity.type
_entity.pdbx_description
1 polymer ?
#
loop_
_entity_poly.entity_id
_entity_poly.type
_entity_poly.pdbx_seq_one_letter_code
_entity_poly.pdbx_strand_id
1 'polypeptide(L)'
;MNEATSPLEDFLQRIPKIELHCHLLGTIRKETMKDLARKNGARTTDAEIDAFYIRGDKPVGVLHIFRELENHIIQAPADLRR
;
A
#
# COMPACT_ATOMS: atom_id res chain seq x y z
N MET A 1 -16.65 -0.55 18.06
CA MET A 1 -17.72 -1.56 17.97
C MET A 1 -17.25 -2.56 16.94
N ASN A 2 -16.90 -3.78 17.33
CA ASN A 2 -16.62 -4.85 16.38
C ASN A 2 -17.96 -5.29 15.81
N GLU A 3 -18.25 -4.99 14.55
CA GLU A 3 -19.29 -5.73 13.84
C GLU A 3 -18.84 -7.18 13.75
N ALA A 4 -19.70 -8.11 14.18
CA ALA A 4 -19.45 -9.52 13.98
C ALA A 4 -19.35 -9.79 12.48
N THR A 5 -18.25 -10.40 12.05
CA THR A 5 -18.01 -10.78 10.66
C THR A 5 -19.18 -11.61 10.14
N SER A 6 -19.71 -11.25 8.98
CA SER A 6 -20.85 -11.96 8.39
C SER A 6 -20.47 -13.41 8.04
N PRO A 7 -21.43 -14.35 8.02
CA PRO A 7 -21.16 -15.72 7.59
C PRO A 7 -20.51 -15.82 6.19
N LEU A 8 -20.80 -14.85 5.31
CA LEU A 8 -20.18 -14.76 3.99
C LEU A 8 -18.71 -14.37 4.07
N GLU A 9 -18.36 -13.34 4.84
CA GLU A 9 -16.98 -12.92 5.03
C GLU A 9 -16.13 -14.03 5.66
N ASP A 10 -16.66 -14.73 6.67
CA ASP A 10 -16.01 -15.88 7.29
C ASP A 10 -15.74 -17.00 6.28
N PHE A 11 -16.72 -17.30 5.43
CA PHE A 11 -16.54 -18.27 4.35
C PHE A 11 -15.46 -17.83 3.35
N LEU A 12 -15.51 -16.58 2.89
CA LEU A 12 -14.54 -16.03 1.93
C LEU A 12 -13.11 -16.04 2.49
N GLN A 13 -12.93 -15.73 3.78
CA GLN A 13 -11.62 -15.79 4.44
C GLN A 13 -11.04 -17.21 4.43
N ARG A 14 -11.87 -18.24 4.63
CA ARG A 14 -11.45 -19.65 4.70
C ARG A 14 -11.08 -20.29 3.36
N ILE A 15 -11.41 -19.67 2.23
CA ILE A 15 -11.00 -20.19 0.92
C ILE A 15 -9.46 -20.25 0.86
N PRO A 16 -8.82 -21.38 0.52
CA PRO A 16 -7.40 -21.43 0.21
C PRO A 16 -7.15 -20.69 -1.12
N LYS A 17 -6.38 -19.61 -1.09
CA LYS A 17 -6.18 -18.71 -2.23
C LYS A 17 -4.73 -18.76 -2.72
N ILE A 18 -4.56 -18.64 -4.02
CA ILE A 18 -3.30 -18.23 -4.66
C ILE A 18 -3.49 -16.87 -5.30
N GLU A 19 -2.45 -16.05 -5.33
CA GLU A 19 -2.44 -14.75 -6.00
C GLU A 19 -1.34 -14.77 -7.06
N LEU A 20 -1.72 -14.67 -8.34
CA LEU A 20 -0.80 -14.75 -9.48
C LEU A 20 -0.42 -13.39 -10.05
N HIS A 21 -1.22 -12.36 -9.77
CA HIS A 21 -0.99 -11.00 -10.25
C HIS A 21 -1.08 -10.05 -9.07
N CYS A 22 0.08 -9.69 -8.56
CA CYS A 22 0.20 -8.71 -7.49
C CYS A 22 1.45 -7.87 -7.72
N HIS A 23 1.28 -6.55 -7.80
CA HIS A 23 2.42 -5.64 -7.89
C HIS A 23 2.94 -5.38 -6.47
N LEU A 24 4.18 -5.78 -6.17
CA LEU A 24 4.78 -5.59 -4.85
C LEU A 24 4.70 -4.12 -4.37
N LEU A 25 5.00 -3.17 -5.25
CA LEU A 25 4.90 -1.74 -4.91
C LEU A 25 3.46 -1.25 -4.70
N GLY A 26 2.47 -1.99 -5.20
CA GLY A 26 1.05 -1.74 -5.00
C GLY A 26 0.48 -2.32 -3.71
N THR A 27 1.28 -3.07 -2.92
CA THR A 27 0.82 -3.71 -1.67
C THR A 27 1.44 -3.12 -0.41
N ILE A 28 2.20 -2.03 -0.54
CA ILE A 28 2.81 -1.36 0.60
C ILE A 28 1.72 -0.77 1.49
N ARG A 29 1.75 -1.08 2.79
CA ARG A 29 0.85 -0.48 3.79
C ARG A 29 1.14 1.01 3.92
N LYS A 30 0.11 1.84 4.07
CA LYS A 30 0.23 3.30 4.21
C LYS A 30 1.26 3.74 5.24
N GLU A 31 1.17 3.20 6.45
CA GLU A 31 2.11 3.54 7.53
C GLU A 31 3.54 3.08 7.21
N THR A 32 3.70 1.97 6.48
CA THR A 32 5.02 1.54 6.01
C THR A 32 5.60 2.51 4.98
N MET A 33 4.79 3.03 4.06
CA MET A 33 5.24 4.05 3.11
C MET A 33 5.66 5.34 3.83
N LYS A 34 4.87 5.82 4.81
CA LYS A 34 5.23 6.99 5.64
C LYS A 34 6.51 6.78 6.44
N ASP A 35 6.68 5.61 7.04
CA ASP A 35 7.90 5.28 7.77
C ASP A 35 9.13 5.25 6.88
N LEU A 36 9.02 4.65 5.68
CA LEU A 36 10.12 4.59 4.72
C LEU A 36 10.45 5.99 4.19
N ALA A 37 9.44 6.80 3.85
CA ALA A 37 9.65 8.17 3.39
C ALA A 37 10.41 9.01 4.42
N ARG A 38 10.00 8.95 5.70
CA ARG A 38 10.68 9.65 6.81
C ARG A 38 12.09 9.12 7.05
N LYS A 39 12.25 7.80 7.13
CA LYS A 39 13.55 7.13 7.33
C LYS A 39 14.56 7.52 6.25
N ASN A 40 14.12 7.56 5.00
CA ASN A 40 14.99 7.78 3.85
C ASN A 40 15.08 9.26 3.42
N GLY A 41 14.44 10.18 4.16
CA GLY A 41 14.49 11.61 3.88
C GLY A 41 13.81 12.00 2.56
N ALA A 42 12.77 11.28 2.15
CA ALA A 42 11.98 11.61 0.97
C ALA A 42 11.29 12.97 1.14
N ARG A 43 11.10 13.70 0.03
CA ARG A 43 10.37 14.97 0.02
C ARG A 43 8.85 14.79 0.13
N THR A 44 8.37 13.61 -0.23
CA THR A 44 6.97 13.20 -0.15
C THR A 44 6.48 13.34 1.29
N THR A 45 5.47 14.18 1.50
CA THR A 45 4.89 14.45 2.80
C THR A 45 3.88 13.37 3.19
N ASP A 46 3.61 13.24 4.50
CA ASP A 46 2.57 12.33 4.99
C ASP A 46 1.19 12.61 4.39
N ALA A 47 0.88 13.87 4.07
CA ALA A 47 -0.37 14.27 3.44
C ALA A 47 -0.44 13.85 1.95
N GLU A 48 0.66 13.99 1.21
CA GLU A 48 0.75 13.47 -0.17
C GLU A 48 0.66 11.94 -0.18
N ILE A 49 1.30 11.28 0.78
CA ILE A 49 1.18 9.83 0.96
C ILE A 49 -0.26 9.45 1.28
N ASP A 50 -0.95 10.16 2.20
CA ASP A 50 -2.36 9.89 2.48
C ASP A 50 -3.23 9.97 1.22
N ALA A 51 -2.96 10.93 0.33
CA ALA A 51 -3.66 11.08 -0.94
C ALA A 51 -3.46 9.88 -1.89
N PHE A 52 -2.28 9.25 -1.89
CA PHE A 52 -2.02 8.05 -2.69
C PHE A 52 -2.92 6.85 -2.34
N TYR A 53 -3.44 6.80 -1.10
CA TYR A 53 -4.32 5.72 -0.63
C TYR A 53 -5.82 6.04 -0.79
N ILE A 54 -6.18 7.18 -1.39
CA ILE A 54 -7.58 7.53 -1.66
C ILE A 54 -8.02 6.88 -2.99
N ARG A 55 -9.06 6.05 -2.93
CA ARG A 55 -9.74 5.48 -4.12
C ARG A 55 -11.19 5.96 -4.14
N GLY A 56 -11.43 7.05 -4.85
CA GLY A 56 -12.77 7.61 -5.06
C GLY A 56 -13.52 6.98 -6.25
N ASP A 57 -14.70 7.50 -6.54
CA ASP A 57 -15.63 6.96 -7.56
C ASP A 57 -15.08 6.95 -8.99
N LYS A 58 -14.18 7.88 -9.32
CA LYS A 58 -13.44 7.95 -10.59
C LYS A 58 -11.94 7.88 -10.30
N PRO A 59 -11.39 6.69 -10.01
CA PRO A 59 -10.04 6.57 -9.50
C PRO A 59 -9.01 6.86 -10.59
N VAL A 60 -7.98 7.63 -10.24
CA VAL A 60 -6.80 7.83 -11.10
C VAL A 60 -5.93 6.58 -11.07
N GLY A 61 -5.19 6.34 -12.16
CA GLY A 61 -4.21 5.26 -12.23
C GLY A 61 -3.08 5.43 -11.20
N VAL A 62 -2.66 4.32 -10.59
CA VAL A 62 -1.70 4.30 -9.46
C VAL A 62 -0.23 4.36 -9.89
N LEU A 63 0.07 4.40 -11.20
CA LEU A 63 1.45 4.29 -11.70
C LEU A 63 2.37 5.43 -11.21
N HIS A 64 1.82 6.62 -10.97
CA HIS A 64 2.60 7.74 -10.42
C HIS A 64 3.11 7.44 -8.99
N ILE A 65 2.36 6.65 -8.21
CA ILE A 65 2.75 6.21 -6.86
C ILE A 65 3.95 5.26 -6.95
N PHE A 66 3.99 4.40 -7.97
CA PHE A 66 5.12 3.48 -8.16
C PHE A 66 6.39 4.26 -8.51
N ARG A 67 6.27 5.33 -9.30
CA ARG A 67 7.40 6.21 -9.61
C ARG A 67 7.90 6.95 -8.37
N GLU A 68 7.00 7.39 -7.49
CA GLU A 68 7.39 8.01 -6.21
C GLU A 68 8.15 7.02 -5.32
N LEU A 69 7.65 5.78 -5.23
CA LEU A 69 8.31 4.71 -4.50
C LEU A 69 9.71 4.41 -5.02
N GLU A 70 9.86 4.21 -6.33
CA GLU A 70 11.11 3.87 -6.99
C GLU A 70 12.15 4.99 -6.92
N ASN A 71 11.73 6.25 -7.11
CA ASN A 71 12.65 7.36 -7.25
C ASN A 71 13.00 8.03 -5.91
N HIS A 72 12.10 7.98 -4.93
CA HIS A 72 12.18 8.86 -3.76
C HIS A 72 12.03 8.15 -2.42
N ILE A 73 11.19 7.11 -2.32
CA ILE A 73 10.92 6.49 -1.01
C ILE A 73 11.78 5.26 -0.73
N ILE A 74 11.96 4.36 -1.70
CA ILE A 74 12.73 3.10 -1.52
C ILE A 74 14.18 3.38 -1.90
N GLN A 75 15.11 3.31 -0.94
CA GLN A 75 16.49 3.72 -1.14
C GLN A 75 17.52 2.63 -0.84
N ALA A 76 17.12 1.54 -0.18
CA ALA A 76 18.03 0.44 0.16
C ALA A 76 17.37 -0.94 -0.02
N PRO A 77 18.16 -2.02 -0.27
CA PRO A 77 17.63 -3.38 -0.37
C PRO A 77 16.83 -3.82 0.86
N ALA A 78 17.18 -3.31 2.04
CA ALA A 78 16.47 -3.60 3.29
C ALA A 78 15.01 -3.09 3.28
N ASP A 79 14.69 -2.06 2.48
CA ASP A 79 13.33 -1.51 2.38
C ASP A 79 12.39 -2.47 1.63
N LEU A 80 12.93 -3.29 0.70
CA LEU A 80 12.17 -4.31 -0.03
C LEU A 80 11.89 -5.58 0.79
N ARG A 81 12.62 -5.79 1.89
CA ARG A 81 12.49 -6.99 2.74
C ARG A 81 11.42 -6.85 3.82
N ARG A 82 11.04 -5.60 4.15
CA ARG A 82 10.18 -5.26 5.30
C ARG A 82 8.76 -5.78 5.14
#